data_AF-A0A351Y440-F1
#
_entry.id   AF-A0A351Y440-F1
#
_cell.length_a   1.000
_cell.length_b   1.000
_cell.length_c   1.000
_cell.angle_alpha   90.00
_cell.angle_beta   90.00
_cell.angle_gamma   90.00
#
_symmetry.space_group_name_H-M   'P 1'
#
loop_
_entity.id
_entity.type
_entity.pdbx_description
1 polymer ?
#
loop_
_entity_poly.entity_id
_entity_poly.type
_entity_poly.pdbx_seq_one_letter_code
_entity_poly.pdbx_strand_id
1 'polypeptide(L)' 'MSEKIGQLKFMSSDSKKYKSDATNTQTMFRIIQSIPSPKAENVKQWLASLGNQRVEEGNDPELGMQRSRERAIQVYKSR' A
#
# COMPACT_ATOMS: atom_id res chain seq x y z
N MET A 1 -8.78 -14.84 -8.00
CA MET A 1 -8.33 -13.91 -6.94
C MET A 1 -8.09 -14.64 -5.62
N SER A 2 -9.02 -15.52 -5.20
CA SER A 2 -8.89 -16.35 -3.99
C SER A 2 -7.60 -17.20 -3.94
N GLU A 3 -7.10 -17.69 -5.08
CA GLU A 3 -5.91 -18.55 -5.16
C GLU A 3 -4.61 -17.86 -4.69
N LYS A 4 -4.58 -16.53 -4.62
CA LYS A 4 -3.40 -15.75 -4.18
C LYS A 4 -3.49 -15.34 -2.71
N ILE A 5 -4.49 -15.83 -1.97
CA ILE A 5 -4.68 -15.58 -0.56
C ILE A 5 -4.31 -16.86 0.19
N GLY A 6 -3.25 -16.79 0.99
CA GLY A 6 -2.81 -17.87 1.88
C GLY A 6 -3.20 -17.59 3.32
N GLN A 7 -2.85 -18.48 4.24
CA GLN A 7 -3.08 -18.28 5.67
C GLN A 7 -1.77 -18.34 6.45
N LEU A 8 -1.52 -17.34 7.27
CA LEU A 8 -0.37 -17.26 8.17
C LEU A 8 -0.81 -17.12 9.62
N LYS A 9 0.03 -17.58 10.54
CA LYS A 9 -0.23 -17.48 11.98
C LYS A 9 0.19 -16.10 12.49
N PHE A 10 -0.78 -15.28 12.91
CA PHE A 10 -0.54 -13.98 13.55
C PHE A 10 -0.85 -14.02 15.03
N MET A 11 -0.13 -13.23 15.81
CA MET A 11 -0.37 -13.05 17.24
C MET A 11 -1.63 -12.21 17.45
N SER A 12 -2.52 -12.70 18.30
CA SER A 12 -3.77 -12.03 18.69
C SER A 12 -3.61 -11.33 20.05
N SER A 13 -4.59 -10.52 20.44
CA SER A 13 -4.62 -9.76 21.70
C SER A 13 -4.56 -10.65 22.95
N ASP A 14 -4.92 -11.93 22.82
CA ASP A 14 -4.85 -12.96 23.87
C ASP A 14 -3.51 -13.71 23.88
N SER A 15 -2.48 -13.20 23.19
CA SER A 15 -1.16 -13.81 23.04
C SER A 15 -1.13 -15.17 22.34
N LYS A 16 -2.27 -15.65 21.81
CA LYS A 16 -2.34 -16.88 21.01
C LYS A 16 -2.13 -16.57 19.54
N LYS A 17 -1.68 -17.57 18.78
CA LYS A 17 -1.45 -17.44 17.33
C LYS A 17 -2.59 -18.08 16.54
N TYR A 18 -3.22 -17.30 15.67
CA TYR A 18 -4.34 -17.75 14.83
C TYR A 18 -4.02 -17.62 13.34
N LYS A 19 -4.57 -18.53 12.54
CA LYS A 19 -4.51 -18.41 11.08
C LYS A 19 -5.33 -17.20 10.65
N SER A 20 -4.72 -16.25 9.96
CA SER A 20 -5.41 -15.14 9.29
C SER A 20 -5.02 -15.12 7.83
N ASP A 21 -5.93 -14.65 7.00
CA ASP A 21 -5.69 -14.50 5.56
C ASP A 21 -4.56 -13.49 5.34
N ALA A 22 -3.62 -13.90 4.51
CA ALA A 22 -2.44 -13.12 4.17
C ALA A 22 -2.24 -13.17 2.66
N THR A 23 -1.85 -12.04 2.10
CA THR A 23 -1.57 -11.95 0.67
C THR A 23 -0.48 -10.92 0.41
N ASN A 24 0.07 -10.95 -0.81
CA ASN A 24 1.09 -9.99 -1.21
C ASN A 24 0.48 -8.62 -1.53
N THR A 25 1.34 -7.61 -1.64
CA THR A 25 0.96 -6.22 -1.88
C THR A 25 0.08 -6.04 -3.12
N GLN A 26 0.42 -6.71 -4.24
CA GLN A 26 -0.34 -6.61 -5.48
C GLN A 26 -1.78 -7.10 -5.30
N THR A 27 -1.95 -8.25 -4.67
CA THR A 27 -3.28 -8.84 -4.44
C THR A 27 -4.07 -7.99 -3.44
N MET A 28 -3.41 -7.46 -2.39
CA MET A 28 -4.05 -6.53 -1.45
C MET A 28 -4.61 -5.30 -2.16
N PHE A 29 -3.85 -4.67 -3.06
CA PHE A 29 -4.35 -3.52 -3.82
C PHE A 29 -5.52 -3.89 -4.73
N ARG A 30 -5.51 -5.08 -5.34
CA ARG A 30 -6.66 -5.56 -6.11
C ARG A 30 -7.89 -5.76 -5.23
N ILE A 31 -7.72 -6.30 -4.01
CA ILE A 31 -8.83 -6.45 -3.05
C ILE A 31 -9.42 -5.06 -2.79
N ILE A 32 -8.59 -4.07 -2.44
CA ILE A 32 -9.02 -2.69 -2.18
C ILE A 32 -9.79 -2.11 -3.38
N GLN A 33 -9.29 -2.29 -4.61
CA GLN A 33 -9.96 -1.83 -5.82
C GLN A 33 -11.35 -2.47 -6.02
N SER A 34 -11.51 -3.74 -5.64
CA SER A 34 -12.75 -4.51 -5.83
C SER A 34 -13.88 -4.19 -4.85
N ILE A 35 -13.60 -3.51 -3.73
CA ILE A 35 -14.60 -3.26 -2.67
C ILE A 35 -15.65 -2.25 -3.16
N PRO A 36 -16.95 -2.60 -3.26
CA PRO A 36 -18.01 -1.71 -3.76
C PRO A 36 -18.61 -0.86 -2.64
N SER A 37 -17.80 -0.38 -1.69
CA SER A 37 -18.26 0.39 -0.53
C SER A 37 -17.74 1.82 -0.60
N PRO A 38 -18.59 2.85 -0.31
CA PRO A 38 -18.13 4.23 -0.15
C PRO A 38 -17.06 4.39 0.94
N LYS A 39 -17.03 3.50 1.93
CA LYS A 39 -16.00 3.52 2.99
C LYS A 39 -14.59 3.25 2.46
N ALA A 40 -14.47 2.55 1.32
CA ALA A 40 -13.19 2.28 0.69
C ALA A 40 -12.71 3.46 -0.18
N GLU A 41 -13.56 4.46 -0.45
CA GLU A 41 -13.27 5.52 -1.41
C GLU A 41 -12.04 6.35 -1.02
N ASN A 42 -11.89 6.69 0.26
CA ASN A 42 -10.72 7.43 0.75
C ASN A 42 -9.40 6.71 0.43
N VAL A 43 -9.38 5.38 0.56
CA VAL A 43 -8.20 4.56 0.25
C VAL A 43 -7.97 4.50 -1.25
N LYS A 44 -9.03 4.42 -2.07
CA LYS A 44 -8.94 4.43 -3.53
C LYS A 44 -8.42 5.76 -4.06
N GLN A 45 -8.89 6.88 -3.52
CA GLN A 45 -8.40 8.22 -3.87
C GLN A 45 -6.93 8.40 -3.49
N TRP A 46 -6.53 7.89 -2.33
CA TRP A 46 -5.11 7.87 -1.93
C TRP A 46 -4.26 7.02 -2.89
N LEU A 47 -4.75 5.85 -3.32
CA LEU A 47 -4.06 5.05 -4.34
C LEU A 47 -3.99 5.78 -5.70
N ALA A 48 -5.06 6.50 -6.08
CA ALA A 48 -5.09 7.28 -7.31
C ALA A 48 -4.08 8.44 -7.28
N SER A 49 -3.95 9.15 -6.14
CA SER A 49 -2.98 10.24 -5.99
C SER A 49 -1.53 9.72 -6.04
N LEU A 50 -1.25 8.58 -5.40
CA LEU A 50 0.04 7.90 -5.52
C LEU A 50 0.33 7.46 -6.96
N GLY A 51 -0.67 6.90 -7.64
CA GLY A 51 -0.56 6.52 -9.05
C GLY A 51 -0.21 7.71 -9.93
N ASN A 52 -0.91 8.84 -9.74
CA ASN A 52 -0.64 10.08 -10.46
C ASN A 52 0.78 10.59 -10.21
N GLN A 53 1.24 10.60 -8.96
CA GLN A 53 2.63 10.99 -8.64
C GLN A 53 3.65 10.13 -9.39
N ARG A 54 3.41 8.82 -9.54
CA ARG A 54 4.34 7.94 -10.27
C ARG A 54 4.32 8.17 -11.77
N VAL A 55 3.17 8.52 -12.33
CA VAL A 55 3.07 8.93 -13.74
C VAL A 55 3.82 10.24 -13.97
N GLU A 56 3.65 11.23 -13.09
CA GLU A 56 4.41 12.49 -13.14
C GLU A 56 5.91 12.26 -13.04
N GLU A 57 6.38 11.47 -12.06
CA GLU A 57 7.80 11.15 -11.87
C GLU A 57 8.38 10.36 -13.05
N GLY A 58 7.56 9.59 -13.75
CA GLY A 58 7.96 8.88 -14.97
C GLY A 58 8.08 9.80 -16.18
N ASN A 59 7.21 10.82 -16.27
CA ASN A 59 7.24 11.82 -17.34
C ASN A 59 8.33 12.88 -17.12
N ASP A 60 8.63 13.21 -15.87
CA ASP A 60 9.67 14.14 -15.45
C ASP A 60 10.64 13.45 -14.45
N PRO A 61 11.75 12.89 -14.97
CA PRO A 61 12.75 12.21 -14.15
C PRO A 61 13.42 13.12 -13.11
N GLU A 62 13.57 14.43 -13.37
CA GLU A 62 14.18 15.38 -12.44
C GLU A 62 13.29 15.58 -11.21
N LEU A 63 11.98 15.73 -11.44
CA LEU A 63 10.97 15.74 -10.37
C LEU A 63 11.01 14.46 -9.53
N GLY A 64 11.20 13.30 -10.18
CA GLY A 64 11.38 12.02 -9.51
C GLY A 64 12.61 11.97 -8.60
N MET A 65 13.74 12.49 -9.06
CA MET A 65 14.97 12.57 -8.26
C MET A 65 14.80 13.52 -7.07
N GLN A 66 14.19 14.68 -7.28
CA GLN A 66 13.95 15.65 -6.22
C GLN A 66 13.08 15.06 -5.10
N ARG A 67 11.92 14.48 -5.43
CA ARG A 67 11.02 13.85 -4.45
C ARG A 67 11.70 12.70 -3.71
N SER A 68 12.50 11.90 -4.41
CA SER A 68 13.27 10.81 -3.79
C SER A 68 14.25 11.32 -2.73
N ARG A 69 14.96 12.41 -3.03
CA ARG A 69 15.86 13.07 -2.08
C ARG A 69 15.11 13.62 -0.86
N GLU A 70 13.98 14.28 -1.08
CA GLU A 70 13.14 14.83 -0.02
C GLU A 70 12.62 13.73 0.93
N ARG A 71 12.12 12.61 0.37
CA ARG A 71 11.68 11.44 1.15
C ARG A 71 12.82 10.88 2.01
N ALA A 72 14.03 10.76 1.46
CA ALA A 72 15.19 10.27 2.20
C ALA A 72 15.54 11.17 3.40
N ILE A 73 15.49 12.50 3.21
CA ILE A 73 15.71 13.47 4.29
C ILE A 73 14.64 13.35 5.37
N GLN A 74 13.36 13.18 4.99
CA GLN A 74 12.26 13.02 5.95
C GLN A 74 12.44 11.78 6.83
N VAL A 75 12.82 10.64 6.23
CA VAL A 75 13.09 9.41 6.97
C VAL A 75 14.19 9.62 8.01
N TYR A 76 15.26 10.32 7.64
CA TYR A 76 16.36 10.61 8.57
C TYR A 76 15.92 11.52 9.73
N LYS A 77 15.10 12.55 9.45
CA LYS A 77 14.58 13.46 10.49
C LYS A 77 13.57 12.82 11.43
N SER A 78 12.92 11.74 11.00
CA SER A 78 11.94 11.00 11.81
C SER A 78 12.54 9.93 12.72
N ARG A 79 13.86 9.72 12.64
CA ARG A 79 14.62 8.84 13.54
C ARG A 79 15.22 9.65 14.67
#